data_AF-A0A9D2FFH4-F1
#
_entry.id   AF-A0A9D2FFH4-F1
#
_cell.length_a   1.000
_cell.length_b   1.000
_cell.length_c   1.000
_cell.angle_alpha   90.00
_cell.angle_beta   90.00
_cell.angle_gamma   90.00
#
_symmetry.space_group_name_H-M   'P 1'
#
loop_
_entity.id
_entity.type
_entity.pdbx_description
1 polymer ?
#
loop_
_entity_poly.entity_id
_entity_poly.type
_entity_poly.pdbx_seq_one_letter_code
_entity_poly.pdbx_strand_id
1 'polypeptide(L)'
;MDNTKLKSRLATKAQALQEAPAEREPASLVPVESGYAALNGNTLDLIRENLKEQPLTYQMFDVVKSPSGGSTVFTVPGLAGDEAEKELTGIILDYTTPRAYWDTPDPVEGTPPTCLSHNSLVSEDGKACAHCPFNDYGSKDGETGAKACKESVLLFLLRPGNVLPLLVRVPVTSKGLFLKYAARLTSSLTPLNGVVTRITLQKATSRGGKPYALFHFEAVSALSPEEAASAKAFAKQFMEAMNGSEVVEKLETA
;
A
#
# COMPACT_ATOMS: atom_id res chain seq x y z
N MET A 1 22.88 40.80 64.10
CA MET A 1 21.97 40.41 63.00
C MET A 1 22.47 41.06 61.73
N ASP A 2 23.19 40.32 60.91
CA ASP A 2 23.95 40.86 59.76
C ASP A 2 23.07 40.84 58.50
N ASN A 3 22.28 41.91 58.33
CA ASN A 3 21.32 42.10 57.23
C ASN A 3 21.98 42.28 55.85
N THR A 4 23.31 42.33 55.80
CA THR A 4 24.09 42.60 54.59
C THR A 4 24.17 41.38 53.66
N LYS A 5 24.24 40.16 54.24
CA LYS A 5 24.31 38.90 53.49
C LYS A 5 22.96 38.45 52.92
N LEU A 6 21.84 38.91 53.49
CA LEU A 6 20.50 38.62 52.94
C LEU A 6 20.20 39.51 51.72
N LYS A 7 20.61 40.79 51.76
CA LYS A 7 20.41 41.72 50.64
C LYS A 7 21.21 41.33 49.41
N SER A 8 22.45 40.84 49.57
CA SER A 8 23.25 40.38 48.42
C SER A 8 22.65 39.13 47.77
N ARG A 9 22.17 38.15 48.57
CA ARG A 9 21.52 36.94 48.05
C ARG A 9 20.18 37.21 47.36
N LEU A 10 19.41 38.19 47.84
CA LEU A 10 18.17 38.62 47.19
C LEU A 10 18.43 39.40 45.89
N ALA A 11 19.49 40.21 45.84
CA ALA A 11 19.89 40.92 44.62
C ALA A 11 20.36 39.96 43.51
N THR A 12 21.16 38.94 43.85
CA THR A 12 21.61 37.94 42.87
C THR A 12 20.45 37.07 42.36
N LYS A 13 19.45 36.79 43.21
CA LYS A 13 18.26 36.03 42.81
C LYS A 13 17.27 36.86 41.98
N ALA A 14 17.22 38.18 42.18
CA ALA A 14 16.43 39.09 41.36
C ALA A 14 17.01 39.29 39.96
N GLN A 15 18.35 39.30 39.81
CA GLN A 15 19.00 39.35 38.49
C GLN A 15 18.86 38.04 37.69
N ALA A 16 18.80 36.89 38.36
CA ALA A 16 18.59 35.59 37.68
C ALA A 16 17.13 35.35 37.22
N LEU A 17 16.18 36.21 37.61
CA LEU A 17 14.75 36.11 37.24
C LEU A 17 14.34 37.12 36.16
N GLN A 18 15.28 37.91 35.62
CA GLN A 18 15.04 38.90 34.56
C GLN A 18 15.59 38.53 33.19
N GLU A 19 16.10 37.31 33.00
CA GLU A 19 16.30 36.77 31.66
C GLU A 19 14.96 36.24 31.13
N ALA A 20 14.27 37.10 30.38
CA ALA A 20 13.14 36.72 29.57
C ALA A 20 13.53 35.56 28.65
N PRO A 21 12.67 34.55 28.42
CA PRO A 21 12.91 33.59 27.37
C PRO A 21 12.97 34.37 26.06
N ALA A 22 14.08 34.24 25.33
CA ALA A 22 14.16 34.74 23.96
C ALA A 22 12.91 34.25 23.22
N GLU A 23 12.10 35.20 22.75
CA GLU A 23 11.02 34.93 21.81
C GLU A 23 11.64 34.15 20.66
N ARG A 24 11.34 32.85 20.61
CA ARG A 24 11.56 32.06 19.41
C ARG A 24 10.65 32.68 18.38
N GLU A 25 11.25 33.40 17.43
CA GLU A 25 10.61 33.70 16.17
C GLU A 25 9.88 32.42 15.71
N PRO A 26 8.61 32.51 15.29
CA PRO A 26 7.91 31.33 14.80
C PRO A 26 8.79 30.78 13.68
N ALA A 27 9.31 29.57 13.89
CA ALA A 27 10.02 28.86 12.85
C ALA A 27 9.13 28.91 11.63
N SER A 28 9.58 29.68 10.63
CA SER A 28 8.97 29.74 9.31
C SER A 28 8.62 28.30 8.96
N LEU A 29 7.33 28.02 8.84
CA LEU A 29 6.83 26.73 8.36
C LEU A 29 7.30 26.65 6.91
N VAL A 30 8.55 26.24 6.72
CA VAL A 30 8.99 25.69 5.45
C VAL A 30 8.03 24.52 5.24
N PRO A 31 7.23 24.51 4.17
CA PRO A 31 6.40 23.36 3.86
C PRO A 31 7.35 22.16 3.88
N VAL A 32 7.06 21.18 4.73
CA VAL A 32 7.73 19.89 4.60
C VAL A 32 7.31 19.41 3.23
N GLU A 33 8.19 19.53 2.23
CA GLU A 33 7.87 19.05 0.90
C GLU A 33 7.47 17.59 1.05
N SER A 34 6.23 17.28 0.68
CA SER A 34 5.71 15.93 0.80
C SER A 34 6.64 15.01 0.02
N GLY A 35 7.15 13.96 0.67
CA GLY A 35 7.99 12.95 0.01
C GLY A 35 7.28 12.22 -1.15
N TYR A 36 5.99 12.50 -1.37
CA TYR A 36 5.15 11.97 -2.42
C TYR A 36 4.92 13.01 -3.51
N ALA A 37 5.86 13.10 -4.46
CA ALA A 37 5.77 14.00 -5.61
C ALA A 37 4.45 13.86 -6.40
N ALA A 38 3.85 12.65 -6.38
CA ALA A 38 2.60 12.36 -7.05
C ALA A 38 1.39 13.15 -6.51
N LEU A 39 1.45 13.61 -5.25
CA LEU A 39 0.36 14.36 -4.62
C LEU A 39 0.28 15.82 -5.09
N ASN A 40 1.24 16.25 -5.90
CA ASN A 40 1.21 17.54 -6.57
C ASN A 40 0.24 17.48 -7.77
N GLY A 41 -0.51 18.56 -8.00
CA GLY A 41 -1.70 18.58 -8.87
C GLY A 41 -1.52 18.25 -10.36
N ASN A 42 -0.28 18.13 -10.86
CA ASN A 42 -0.01 17.96 -12.30
C ASN A 42 0.45 16.54 -12.68
N THR A 43 0.44 15.60 -11.72
CA THR A 43 1.07 14.29 -11.89
C THR A 43 0.37 13.40 -12.92
N LEU A 44 -0.97 13.39 -12.94
CA LEU A 44 -1.71 12.57 -13.90
C LEU A 44 -1.54 13.05 -15.34
N ASP A 45 -1.35 14.35 -15.54
CA ASP A 45 -1.07 14.91 -16.86
C ASP A 45 0.32 14.48 -17.33
N LEU A 46 1.33 14.48 -16.44
CA LEU A 46 2.65 13.94 -16.75
C LEU A 46 2.60 12.43 -17.08
N ILE A 47 1.75 11.66 -16.39
CA ILE A 47 1.54 10.24 -16.72
C ILE A 47 0.98 10.11 -18.14
N ARG A 48 -0.04 10.91 -18.49
CA ARG A 48 -0.64 10.91 -19.84
C ARG A 48 0.34 11.39 -20.90
N GLU A 49 1.16 12.40 -20.64
CA GLU A 49 2.17 12.89 -21.58
C GLU A 49 3.20 11.81 -21.92
N ASN A 50 3.64 11.04 -20.92
CA ASN A 50 4.60 9.95 -21.12
C ASN A 50 3.97 8.73 -21.81
N LEU A 51 2.71 8.40 -21.49
CA LEU A 51 2.01 7.25 -22.05
C LEU A 51 1.29 7.57 -23.38
N LYS A 52 1.19 8.85 -23.76
CA LYS A 52 0.47 9.33 -24.94
C LYS A 52 -0.96 8.79 -24.99
N GLU A 53 -1.28 8.00 -26.01
CA GLU A 53 -2.60 7.38 -26.21
C GLU A 53 -2.71 5.97 -25.59
N GLN A 54 -1.67 5.52 -24.87
CA GLN A 54 -1.71 4.20 -24.26
C GLN A 54 -2.57 4.21 -22.99
N PRO A 55 -3.53 3.27 -22.86
CA PRO A 55 -4.37 3.16 -21.68
C PRO A 55 -3.53 2.74 -20.46
N LEU A 56 -3.88 3.22 -19.28
CA LEU A 56 -3.25 2.77 -18.03
C LEU A 56 -3.76 1.37 -17.69
N THR A 57 -2.95 0.35 -17.95
CA THR A 57 -3.29 -1.05 -17.68
C THR A 57 -2.41 -1.62 -16.56
N TYR A 58 -2.91 -2.66 -15.88
CA TYR A 58 -2.20 -3.31 -14.78
C TYR A 58 -0.80 -3.82 -15.17
N GLN A 59 -0.59 -4.14 -16.44
CA GLN A 59 0.63 -4.66 -17.03
C GLN A 59 1.75 -3.61 -17.08
N MET A 60 1.42 -2.32 -16.99
CA MET A 60 2.39 -1.23 -17.01
C MET A 60 3.08 -0.99 -15.66
N PHE A 61 2.55 -1.56 -14.58
CA PHE A 61 3.06 -1.32 -13.24
C PHE A 61 3.95 -2.46 -12.78
N ASP A 62 4.99 -2.10 -12.04
CA ASP A 62 5.82 -3.07 -11.33
C ASP A 62 5.01 -3.82 -10.29
N VAL A 63 5.20 -5.15 -10.25
CA VAL A 63 4.47 -6.03 -9.34
C VAL A 63 5.43 -6.71 -8.38
N VAL A 64 5.28 -6.40 -7.09
CA VAL A 64 5.90 -7.18 -6.02
C VAL A 64 4.99 -8.34 -5.64
N LYS A 65 5.52 -9.56 -5.74
CA LYS A 65 4.87 -10.80 -5.33
C LYS A 65 5.47 -11.30 -4.01
N SER A 66 4.76 -12.21 -3.34
CA SER A 66 5.32 -12.92 -2.18
C SER A 66 6.59 -13.69 -2.60
N PRO A 67 7.70 -13.59 -1.85
CA PRO A 67 8.93 -14.28 -2.21
C PRO A 67 8.82 -15.79 -1.97
N SER A 68 9.58 -16.56 -2.73
CA SER A 68 9.62 -18.02 -2.63
C SER A 68 10.40 -18.50 -1.40
N GLY A 69 10.14 -19.74 -0.98
CA GLY A 69 10.97 -20.44 0.02
C GLY A 69 10.93 -19.87 1.45
N GLY A 70 10.00 -18.96 1.75
CA GLY A 70 9.92 -18.30 3.05
C GLY A 70 11.02 -17.27 3.29
N SER A 71 11.59 -16.72 2.22
CA SER A 71 12.35 -15.47 2.30
C SER A 71 11.49 -14.34 2.87
N THR A 72 12.12 -13.39 3.55
CA THR A 72 11.45 -12.22 4.13
C THR A 72 11.97 -10.92 3.52
N VAL A 73 12.41 -10.99 2.27
CA VAL A 73 12.92 -9.86 1.49
C VAL A 73 12.10 -9.77 0.21
N PHE A 74 11.63 -8.57 -0.10
CA PHE A 74 10.96 -8.23 -1.34
C PHE A 74 11.97 -8.05 -2.47
N THR A 75 11.60 -8.50 -3.66
CA THR A 75 12.26 -8.12 -4.91
C THR A 75 11.43 -7.02 -5.53
N VAL A 76 11.95 -5.79 -5.54
CA VAL A 76 11.29 -4.60 -6.07
C VAL A 76 11.90 -4.29 -7.44
N PRO A 77 11.12 -4.36 -8.52
CA PRO A 77 11.61 -3.95 -9.83
C PRO A 77 11.93 -2.45 -9.86
N GLY A 78 12.95 -2.08 -10.61
CA GLY A 78 13.36 -0.68 -10.81
C GLY A 78 14.12 -0.48 -12.13
N LEU A 79 14.42 0.77 -12.46
CA LEU A 79 15.06 1.13 -13.74
C LEU A 79 16.46 0.51 -13.93
N ALA A 80 17.19 0.29 -12.84
CA ALA A 80 18.52 -0.32 -12.87
C ALA A 80 18.49 -1.86 -12.69
N GLY A 81 17.30 -2.45 -12.62
CA GLY A 81 17.08 -3.86 -12.27
C GLY A 81 16.38 -4.04 -10.92
N ASP A 82 16.37 -5.28 -10.46
CA ASP A 82 15.68 -5.68 -9.23
C ASP A 82 16.47 -5.29 -7.97
N GLU A 83 15.78 -4.66 -7.02
CA GLU A 83 16.32 -4.27 -5.72
C GLU A 83 15.74 -5.12 -4.58
N ALA A 84 16.58 -5.49 -3.63
CA ALA A 84 16.20 -6.31 -2.49
C ALA A 84 15.82 -5.43 -1.28
N GLU A 85 14.55 -5.44 -0.88
CA GLU A 85 14.03 -4.59 0.20
C GLU A 85 13.44 -5.40 1.35
N LYS A 86 13.76 -5.01 2.59
CA LYS A 86 13.22 -5.69 3.79
C LYS A 86 11.80 -5.25 4.14
N GLU A 87 11.43 -4.06 3.68
CA GLU A 87 10.13 -3.46 3.92
C GLU A 87 9.70 -2.62 2.72
N LEU A 88 8.40 -2.49 2.52
CA LEU A 88 7.84 -1.53 1.56
C LEU A 88 7.11 -0.45 2.36
N THR A 89 7.37 0.81 2.04
CA THR A 89 6.74 1.95 2.72
C THR A 89 6.09 2.86 1.69
N GLY A 90 4.85 3.26 1.94
CA GLY A 90 4.09 4.12 1.05
C GLY A 90 2.65 4.35 1.49
N ILE A 91 1.91 5.14 0.72
CA ILE A 91 0.48 5.36 0.89
C ILE A 91 -0.27 4.30 0.07
N ILE A 92 -1.17 3.55 0.69
CA ILE A 92 -2.05 2.65 -0.07
C ILE A 92 -3.18 3.49 -0.67
N LEU A 93 -3.12 3.72 -1.98
CA LEU A 93 -4.10 4.54 -2.70
C LEU A 93 -5.46 3.84 -2.75
N ASP A 94 -5.44 2.57 -3.13
CA ASP A 94 -6.60 1.68 -3.18
C ASP A 94 -6.14 0.21 -3.17
N TYR A 95 -7.08 -0.72 -3.19
CA TYR A 95 -6.83 -2.14 -3.39
C TYR A 95 -7.97 -2.84 -4.12
N THR A 96 -7.64 -3.89 -4.87
CA THR A 96 -8.62 -4.84 -5.41
C THR A 96 -8.44 -6.22 -4.79
N THR A 97 -9.40 -7.12 -5.01
CA THR A 97 -9.36 -8.49 -4.48
C THR A 97 -9.50 -9.49 -5.61
N PRO A 98 -8.50 -9.58 -6.50
CA PRO A 98 -8.64 -10.40 -7.69
C PRO A 98 -8.62 -11.89 -7.35
N ARG A 99 -9.38 -12.65 -8.14
CA ARG A 99 -9.43 -14.10 -8.13
C ARG A 99 -9.19 -14.63 -9.54
N ALA A 100 -8.36 -15.65 -9.65
CA ALA A 100 -8.01 -16.26 -10.92
C ALA A 100 -8.00 -17.78 -10.80
N TYR A 101 -8.67 -18.45 -11.74
CA TYR A 101 -8.74 -19.90 -11.84
C TYR A 101 -8.13 -20.36 -13.16
N TRP A 102 -7.36 -21.44 -13.08
CA TRP A 102 -6.81 -22.17 -14.23
C TRP A 102 -7.30 -23.61 -14.14
N ASP A 103 -7.66 -24.19 -15.29
CA ASP A 103 -8.01 -25.60 -15.43
C ASP A 103 -6.81 -26.55 -15.25
N THR A 104 -5.59 -26.02 -15.38
CA THR A 104 -4.34 -26.73 -15.09
C THR A 104 -3.81 -26.40 -13.68
N PRO A 105 -3.32 -27.41 -12.92
CA PRO A 105 -2.80 -27.20 -11.57
C PRO A 105 -1.50 -26.37 -11.53
N ASP A 106 -0.70 -26.43 -12.60
CA ASP A 106 0.60 -25.79 -12.74
C ASP A 106 0.69 -25.03 -14.07
N PRO A 107 -0.02 -23.90 -14.20
CA PRO A 107 0.04 -23.08 -15.40
C PRO A 107 1.46 -22.53 -15.58
N VAL A 108 1.96 -22.55 -16.82
CA VAL A 108 3.20 -21.87 -17.19
C VAL A 108 3.04 -20.37 -16.91
N GLU A 109 4.11 -19.70 -16.49
CA GLU A 109 4.07 -18.26 -16.27
C GLU A 109 3.61 -17.52 -17.53
N GLY A 110 2.70 -16.57 -17.37
CA GLY A 110 2.05 -15.86 -18.48
C GLY A 110 0.80 -16.54 -19.06
N THR A 111 0.48 -17.77 -18.65
CA THR A 111 -0.77 -18.42 -19.09
C THR A 111 -1.99 -17.66 -18.54
N PRO A 112 -2.91 -17.19 -19.39
CA PRO A 112 -4.11 -16.49 -18.93
C PRO A 112 -5.03 -17.43 -18.15
N PRO A 113 -5.75 -16.93 -17.13
CA PRO A 113 -6.70 -17.75 -16.38
C PRO A 113 -7.94 -18.09 -17.21
N THR A 114 -8.49 -19.28 -16.97
CA THR A 114 -9.78 -19.71 -17.52
C THR A 114 -10.94 -18.84 -17.00
N CYS A 115 -10.81 -18.31 -15.78
CA CYS A 115 -11.77 -17.40 -15.17
C CYS A 115 -11.05 -16.38 -14.29
N LEU A 116 -11.36 -15.10 -14.49
CA LEU A 116 -10.81 -13.96 -13.75
C LEU A 116 -11.94 -13.15 -13.12
N SER A 117 -11.72 -12.64 -11.92
CA SER A 117 -12.55 -11.61 -11.28
C SER A 117 -11.62 -10.58 -10.66
N HIS A 118 -11.88 -9.30 -10.87
CA HIS A 118 -11.07 -8.22 -10.30
C HIS A 118 -11.48 -7.86 -8.86
N ASN A 119 -12.75 -8.08 -8.52
CA ASN A 119 -13.36 -7.62 -7.26
C ASN A 119 -13.82 -8.76 -6.35
N SER A 120 -13.61 -10.03 -6.72
CA SER A 120 -14.10 -11.24 -6.04
C SER A 120 -15.62 -11.37 -5.92
N LEU A 121 -16.39 -10.49 -6.56
CA LEU A 121 -17.86 -10.49 -6.56
C LEU A 121 -18.41 -11.10 -7.85
N VAL A 122 -17.91 -10.62 -8.98
CA VAL A 122 -18.34 -11.03 -10.33
C VAL A 122 -17.09 -11.28 -11.18
N SER A 123 -17.07 -12.37 -11.95
CA SER A 123 -16.01 -12.63 -12.92
C SER A 123 -16.19 -11.82 -14.20
N GLU A 124 -15.17 -11.76 -15.03
CA GLU A 124 -15.22 -11.03 -16.31
C GLU A 124 -16.28 -11.58 -17.27
N ASP A 125 -16.58 -12.89 -17.18
CA ASP A 125 -17.67 -13.55 -17.91
C ASP A 125 -19.05 -13.43 -17.22
N GLY A 126 -19.17 -12.60 -16.17
CA GLY A 126 -20.43 -12.27 -15.51
C GLY A 126 -20.93 -13.30 -14.47
N LYS A 127 -20.13 -14.32 -14.13
CA LYS A 127 -20.53 -15.34 -13.13
C LYS A 127 -20.35 -14.82 -11.70
N ALA A 128 -21.17 -15.35 -10.78
CA ALA A 128 -21.09 -15.02 -9.36
C ALA A 128 -19.80 -15.58 -8.73
N CYS A 129 -18.82 -14.72 -8.51
CA CYS A 129 -17.54 -15.08 -7.92
C CYS A 129 -17.61 -15.19 -6.38
N ALA A 130 -18.50 -14.39 -5.74
CA ALA A 130 -18.63 -14.34 -4.29
C ALA A 130 -18.88 -15.71 -3.64
N HIS A 131 -19.63 -16.58 -4.32
CA HIS A 131 -19.99 -17.94 -3.89
C HIS A 131 -19.37 -19.03 -4.77
N CYS A 132 -18.23 -18.73 -5.40
CA CYS A 132 -17.57 -19.67 -6.30
C CYS A 132 -17.07 -20.92 -5.54
N PRO A 133 -17.51 -22.14 -5.91
CA PRO A 133 -17.09 -23.37 -5.23
C PRO A 133 -15.59 -23.65 -5.40
N PHE A 134 -14.96 -23.13 -6.46
CA PHE A 134 -13.51 -23.22 -6.64
C PHE A 134 -12.71 -22.35 -5.67
N ASN A 135 -13.35 -21.47 -4.90
CA ASN A 135 -12.68 -20.69 -3.85
C ASN A 135 -12.88 -21.28 -2.43
N ASP A 136 -13.47 -22.47 -2.32
CA ASP A 136 -13.61 -23.17 -1.05
C ASP A 136 -12.30 -23.89 -0.67
N TYR A 137 -12.05 -24.00 0.64
CA TYR A 137 -10.91 -24.76 1.15
C TYR A 137 -11.06 -26.24 0.75
N GLY A 138 -10.03 -26.81 0.13
CA GLY A 138 -10.05 -28.18 -0.37
C GLY A 138 -10.54 -28.34 -1.80
N SER A 139 -10.98 -27.27 -2.45
CA SER A 139 -11.47 -27.33 -3.84
C SER A 139 -10.41 -27.69 -4.88
N LYS A 140 -9.11 -27.59 -4.56
CA LYS A 140 -8.04 -27.93 -5.51
C LYS A 140 -7.94 -29.43 -5.78
N ASP A 141 -7.87 -30.23 -4.71
CA ASP A 141 -7.56 -31.65 -4.77
C ASP A 141 -8.28 -32.50 -3.71
N GLY A 142 -9.03 -31.89 -2.77
CA GLY A 142 -9.72 -32.57 -1.67
C GLY A 142 -8.80 -33.10 -0.55
N GLU A 143 -7.50 -33.20 -0.81
CA GLU A 143 -6.51 -33.73 0.13
C GLU A 143 -5.82 -32.62 0.93
N THR A 144 -5.60 -31.47 0.28
CA THR A 144 -4.99 -30.31 0.90
C THR A 144 -6.04 -29.26 1.24
N GLY A 145 -5.75 -28.35 2.17
CA GLY A 145 -6.59 -27.16 2.38
C GLY A 145 -6.48 -26.12 1.25
N ALA A 146 -5.94 -26.47 0.08
CA ALA A 146 -5.73 -25.52 -1.01
C ALA A 146 -7.03 -25.22 -1.75
N LYS A 147 -7.12 -23.99 -2.29
CA LYS A 147 -8.22 -23.52 -3.13
C LYS A 147 -7.82 -23.68 -4.59
N ALA A 148 -8.76 -24.09 -5.45
CA ALA A 148 -8.53 -24.20 -6.89
C ALA A 148 -8.40 -22.80 -7.53
N CYS A 149 -9.32 -21.90 -7.18
CA CYS A 149 -9.29 -20.50 -7.54
C CYS A 149 -8.32 -19.75 -6.61
N LYS A 150 -7.27 -19.18 -7.19
CA LYS A 150 -6.27 -18.39 -6.46
C LYS A 150 -6.86 -17.02 -6.16
N GLU A 151 -6.86 -16.62 -4.89
CA GLU A 151 -7.27 -15.27 -4.48
C GLU A 151 -6.08 -14.48 -3.90
N SER A 152 -6.13 -13.16 -4.06
CA SER A 152 -5.15 -12.23 -3.51
C SER A 152 -5.78 -10.88 -3.16
N VAL A 153 -5.03 -10.02 -2.48
CA VAL A 153 -5.29 -8.58 -2.42
C VAL A 153 -4.21 -7.90 -3.23
N LEU A 154 -4.60 -7.03 -4.16
CA LEU A 154 -3.67 -6.25 -4.97
C LEU A 154 -3.71 -4.81 -4.48
N LEU A 155 -2.64 -4.38 -3.81
CA LEU A 155 -2.52 -3.02 -3.28
C LEU A 155 -1.87 -2.10 -4.32
N PHE A 156 -2.37 -0.88 -4.44
CA PHE A 156 -1.70 0.20 -5.17
C PHE A 156 -0.91 1.04 -4.17
N LEU A 157 0.36 0.70 -3.97
CA LEU A 157 1.24 1.35 -2.99
C LEU A 157 2.01 2.49 -3.64
N LEU A 158 1.62 3.73 -3.37
CA LEU A 158 2.39 4.89 -3.77
C LEU A 158 3.60 5.04 -2.85
N ARG A 159 4.81 4.82 -3.38
CA ARG A 159 6.06 4.97 -2.63
C ARG A 159 6.56 6.41 -2.65
N PRO A 160 7.33 6.86 -1.64
CA PRO A 160 8.02 8.14 -1.68
C PRO A 160 8.93 8.25 -2.91
N GLY A 161 8.93 9.41 -3.57
CA GLY A 161 9.72 9.66 -4.78
C GLY A 161 9.16 9.05 -6.07
N ASN A 162 8.09 8.26 -6.02
CA ASN A 162 7.46 7.67 -7.19
C ASN A 162 6.16 8.39 -7.57
N VAL A 163 5.87 8.40 -8.87
CA VAL A 163 4.64 8.95 -9.45
C VAL A 163 3.58 7.87 -9.68
N LEU A 164 4.01 6.70 -10.14
CA LEU A 164 3.14 5.53 -10.32
C LEU A 164 3.20 4.64 -9.08
N PRO A 165 2.08 4.04 -8.66
CA PRO A 165 2.08 3.09 -7.55
C PRO A 165 2.76 1.77 -7.92
N LEU A 166 3.43 1.19 -6.93
CA LEU A 166 3.89 -0.19 -6.96
C LEU A 166 2.72 -1.12 -6.65
N LEU A 167 2.51 -2.14 -7.48
CA LEU A 167 1.48 -3.14 -7.21
C LEU A 167 2.01 -4.20 -6.25
N VAL A 168 1.43 -4.31 -5.07
CA VAL A 168 1.82 -5.32 -4.07
C VAL A 168 0.76 -6.41 -4.01
N ARG A 169 1.12 -7.61 -4.49
CA ARG A 169 0.23 -8.77 -4.50
C ARG A 169 0.34 -9.55 -3.18
N VAL A 170 -0.57 -9.26 -2.27
CA VAL A 170 -0.69 -9.92 -0.97
C VAL A 170 -1.40 -11.28 -1.15
N PRO A 171 -0.78 -12.40 -0.74
CA PRO A 171 -1.37 -13.73 -0.89
C PRO A 171 -2.56 -13.95 0.05
N VAL A 172 -3.40 -14.94 -0.27
CA VAL A 172 -4.56 -15.34 0.56
C VAL A 172 -4.22 -15.57 2.04
N THR A 173 -3.01 -16.09 2.33
CA THR A 173 -2.53 -16.33 3.69
C THR A 173 -2.39 -15.06 4.52
N SER A 174 -2.24 -13.89 3.88
CA SER A 174 -2.11 -12.59 4.54
C SER A 174 -3.29 -11.65 4.30
N LYS A 175 -4.25 -12.03 3.45
CA LYS A 175 -5.50 -11.28 3.21
C LYS A 175 -6.22 -10.91 4.51
N GLY A 176 -6.35 -11.86 5.42
CA GLY A 176 -7.00 -11.62 6.72
C GLY A 176 -6.25 -10.62 7.61
N LEU A 177 -4.91 -10.55 7.51
CA LEU A 177 -4.11 -9.56 8.23
C LEU A 177 -4.31 -8.16 7.66
N PHE A 178 -4.34 -8.03 6.33
CA PHE A 178 -4.66 -6.77 5.66
C PHE A 178 -6.05 -6.25 6.01
N LEU A 179 -7.08 -7.10 5.93
CA LEU A 179 -8.46 -6.68 6.25
C LEU A 179 -8.61 -6.26 7.71
N LYS A 180 -7.92 -6.93 8.64
CA LYS A 180 -7.86 -6.50 10.05
C LYS A 180 -7.17 -5.15 10.21
N TYR A 181 -6.09 -4.90 9.47
CA TYR A 181 -5.42 -3.60 9.45
C TYR A 181 -6.35 -2.49 8.95
N ALA A 182 -7.02 -2.69 7.80
CA ALA A 182 -7.98 -1.74 7.26
C ALA A 182 -9.17 -1.48 8.22
N ALA A 183 -9.69 -2.53 8.86
CA ALA A 183 -10.76 -2.41 9.87
C ALA A 183 -10.32 -1.62 11.11
N ARG A 184 -9.06 -1.77 11.55
CA ARG A 184 -8.51 -1.00 12.68
C ARG A 184 -8.38 0.49 12.35
N LEU A 185 -7.87 0.82 11.16
CA LEU A 185 -7.84 2.21 10.68
C LEU A 185 -9.25 2.81 10.60
N THR A 186 -10.21 2.05 10.07
CA THR A 186 -11.61 2.48 9.99
C THR A 186 -12.19 2.73 11.38
N SER A 187 -11.82 1.91 12.37
CA SER A 187 -12.27 2.05 13.76
C SER A 187 -11.74 3.32 14.44
N SER A 188 -10.62 3.88 13.95
CA SER A 188 -10.10 5.19 14.34
C SER A 188 -10.50 6.32 13.37
N LEU A 189 -11.51 6.11 12.53
CA LEU A 189 -11.97 7.06 11.50
C LEU A 189 -10.86 7.53 10.55
N THR A 190 -9.84 6.69 10.35
CA THR A 190 -8.69 6.98 9.51
C THR A 190 -8.86 6.25 8.18
N PRO A 191 -8.89 6.96 7.04
CA PRO A 191 -8.96 6.30 5.74
C PRO A 191 -7.63 5.61 5.41
N LEU A 192 -7.67 4.58 4.56
CA LEU A 192 -6.48 3.80 4.19
C LEU A 192 -5.38 4.65 3.54
N ASN A 193 -5.78 5.62 2.70
CA ASN A 193 -4.91 6.59 2.05
C ASN A 193 -4.61 7.83 2.92
N GLY A 194 -4.98 7.82 4.21
CA GLY A 194 -4.68 8.88 5.18
C GLY A 194 -3.43 8.62 6.03
N VAL A 195 -2.73 7.51 5.79
CA VAL A 195 -1.54 7.09 6.54
C VAL A 195 -0.45 6.62 5.59
N VAL A 196 0.79 6.67 6.07
CA VAL A 196 1.89 5.91 5.48
C VAL A 196 1.88 4.51 6.09
N THR A 197 1.77 3.50 5.24
CA THR A 197 1.80 2.09 5.62
C THR A 197 3.19 1.52 5.36
N ARG A 198 3.74 0.85 6.36
CA ARG A 198 4.90 -0.05 6.24
C ARG A 198 4.40 -1.49 6.10
N ILE A 199 4.96 -2.21 5.14
CA ILE A 199 4.70 -3.62 4.86
C ILE A 199 5.98 -4.41 5.09
N THR A 200 5.94 -5.39 5.97
CA THR A 200 7.08 -6.28 6.26
C THR A 200 6.70 -7.74 6.06
N LEU A 201 7.71 -8.60 5.93
CA LEU A 201 7.53 -10.04 5.81
C LEU A 201 7.99 -10.77 7.07
N GLN A 202 7.14 -11.66 7.58
CA GLN A 202 7.47 -12.58 8.65
C GLN A 202 7.45 -14.01 8.14
N LYS A 203 8.50 -14.78 8.44
CA LYS A 203 8.54 -16.20 8.10
C LYS A 203 7.51 -16.97 8.93
N ALA A 204 6.74 -17.83 8.27
CA ALA A 204 5.79 -18.74 8.86
C ALA A 204 5.90 -20.13 8.23
N THR A 205 5.25 -21.13 8.83
CA THR A 205 5.28 -22.51 8.36
C THR A 205 3.87 -23.04 8.20
N SER A 206 3.59 -23.65 7.05
CA SER A 206 2.28 -24.27 6.77
C SER A 206 2.09 -25.55 7.60
N ARG A 207 0.86 -26.07 7.66
CA ARG A 207 0.59 -27.36 8.34
C ARG A 207 1.45 -28.52 7.80
N GLY A 208 1.81 -28.47 6.52
CA GLY A 208 2.70 -29.43 5.86
C GLY A 208 4.20 -29.12 5.99
N GLY A 209 4.61 -28.23 6.90
CA GLY A 209 6.04 -27.93 7.15
C GLY A 209 6.70 -27.01 6.12
N LYS A 210 6.02 -26.60 5.05
CA LYS A 210 6.58 -25.71 4.03
C LYS A 210 6.65 -24.27 4.55
N PRO A 211 7.83 -23.60 4.50
CA PRO A 211 7.96 -22.22 4.90
C PRO A 211 7.33 -21.26 3.88
N TYR A 212 6.76 -20.17 4.36
CA TYR A 212 6.18 -19.09 3.54
C TYR A 212 6.31 -17.74 4.26
N ALA A 213 6.10 -16.64 3.52
CA ALA A 213 6.12 -15.29 4.08
C ALA A 213 4.70 -14.78 4.38
N LEU A 214 4.51 -14.23 5.58
CA LEU A 214 3.32 -13.48 5.98
C LEU A 214 3.58 -11.98 5.86
N PHE A 215 2.64 -11.26 5.26
CA PHE A 215 2.66 -9.81 5.17
C PHE A 215 2.10 -9.21 6.44
N HIS A 216 2.85 -8.29 7.04
CA HIS A 216 2.44 -7.47 8.17
C HIS A 216 2.30 -6.02 7.74
N PHE A 217 1.29 -5.34 8.28
CA PHE A 217 0.92 -3.97 7.93
C PHE A 217 0.93 -3.10 9.17
N GLU A 218 1.59 -1.96 9.08
CA GLU A 218 1.73 -1.01 10.18
C GLU A 218 1.52 0.41 9.65
N ALA A 219 0.70 1.21 10.32
CA ALA A 219 0.61 2.64 10.05
C ALA A 219 1.76 3.34 10.79
N VAL A 220 2.77 3.79 10.07
CA VAL A 220 4.00 4.36 10.65
C VAL A 220 3.91 5.86 10.86
N SER A 221 3.04 6.55 10.12
CA SER A 221 2.69 7.95 10.33
C SER A 221 1.31 8.25 9.75
N ALA A 222 0.62 9.22 10.36
CA ALA A 222 -0.56 9.84 9.76
C ALA A 222 -0.12 10.95 8.80
N LEU A 223 -0.82 11.09 7.68
CA LEU A 223 -0.62 12.23 6.79
C LEU A 223 -1.21 13.49 7.42
N SER A 224 -0.66 14.65 7.07
CA SER A 224 -1.31 15.92 7.38
C SER A 224 -2.70 15.98 6.71
N PRO A 225 -3.66 16.78 7.23
CA PRO A 225 -4.99 16.88 6.61
C PRO A 225 -4.95 17.28 5.12
N GLU A 226 -3.99 18.12 4.74
CA GLU A 226 -3.79 18.57 3.37
C GLU A 226 -3.23 17.46 2.48
N GLU A 227 -2.17 16.76 2.92
CA GLU A 227 -1.63 15.61 2.19
C GLU A 227 -2.63 14.46 2.09
N ALA A 228 -3.41 14.19 3.14
CA ALA A 228 -4.46 13.17 3.12
C ALA A 228 -5.55 13.52 2.11
N ALA A 229 -5.92 14.80 1.99
CA ALA A 229 -6.87 15.27 0.98
C ALA A 229 -6.31 15.08 -0.44
N SER A 230 -5.04 15.45 -0.67
CA SER A 230 -4.36 15.24 -1.95
C SER A 230 -4.20 13.76 -2.30
N ALA A 231 -3.80 12.91 -1.35
CA ALA A 231 -3.71 11.47 -1.52
C ALA A 231 -5.05 10.84 -1.88
N LYS A 232 -6.14 11.30 -1.24
CA LYS A 232 -7.49 10.86 -1.56
C LYS A 232 -7.93 11.30 -2.96
N ALA A 233 -7.64 12.54 -3.35
CA ALA A 233 -7.96 13.04 -4.68
C ALA A 233 -7.18 12.29 -5.76
N PHE A 234 -5.88 12.12 -5.57
CA PHE A 234 -5.00 11.38 -6.47
C PHE A 234 -5.44 9.91 -6.61
N ALA A 235 -5.70 9.23 -5.49
CA ALA A 235 -6.18 7.85 -5.50
C ALA A 235 -7.48 7.70 -6.32
N LYS A 236 -8.45 8.60 -6.11
CA LYS A 236 -9.71 8.59 -6.86
C LYS A 236 -9.46 8.75 -8.37
N GLN A 237 -8.74 9.79 -8.77
CA GLN A 237 -8.49 10.08 -10.18
C GLN A 237 -7.65 8.98 -10.86
N PHE A 238 -6.67 8.43 -10.15
CA PHE A 238 -5.85 7.32 -10.63
C PHE A 238 -6.70 6.06 -10.89
N MET A 239 -7.57 5.69 -9.94
CA MET A 239 -8.44 4.52 -10.09
C MET A 239 -9.52 4.72 -11.17
N GLU A 240 -10.01 5.94 -11.35
CA GLU A 240 -10.89 6.29 -12.48
C GLU A 240 -10.17 6.10 -13.82
N ALA A 241 -8.90 6.49 -13.93
CA ALA A 241 -8.09 6.30 -15.13
C ALA A 241 -7.81 4.81 -15.40
N MET A 242 -7.52 4.01 -14.37
CA MET A 242 -7.37 2.55 -14.47
C MET A 242 -8.65 1.88 -14.97
N ASN A 243 -9.79 2.19 -14.35
CA ASN A 243 -11.08 1.58 -14.71
C ASN A 243 -11.55 2.02 -16.11
N GLY A 244 -11.35 3.29 -16.48
CA GLY A 244 -11.68 3.79 -17.81
C GLY A 244 -10.87 3.11 -18.91
N SER A 245 -9.60 2.82 -18.62
CA SER A 245 -8.69 2.10 -19.52
C SER A 245 -9.13 0.65 -19.77
N GLU A 246 -9.59 -0.07 -18.73
CA GLU A 246 -10.11 -1.44 -18.88
C GLU A 246 -11.36 -1.53 -19.76
N VAL A 247 -12.23 -0.50 -19.71
CA VAL A 247 -13.46 -0.48 -20.52
C VAL A 247 -13.13 -0.33 -22.00
N VAL A 248 -12.13 0.46 -22.35
CA VAL A 248 -11.70 0.66 -23.75
C VAL A 248 -11.07 -0.63 -24.30
N GLU A 249 -10.20 -1.29 -23.54
CA GLU A 249 -9.55 -2.55 -23.96
C GLU A 249 -10.58 -3.66 -24.24
N LYS A 250 -11.65 -3.73 -23.42
CA LYS A 250 -12.74 -4.70 -23.61
C LYS A 250 -13.61 -4.44 -24.85
N LEU A 251 -13.70 -3.19 -25.31
CA LEU A 251 -14.41 -2.83 -26.53
C LEU A 251 -13.59 -3.11 -27.79
N GLU A 252 -12.27 -3.01 -27.71
CA GLU A 252 -11.37 -3.27 -28.84
C GLU A 252 -11.10 -4.77 -29.06
N THR A 253 -11.30 -5.60 -28.03
CA THR A 253 -11.08 -7.06 -28.07
C THR A 253 -12.35 -7.88 -28.27
N ALA A 254 -13.52 -7.25 -28.38
CA ALA A 254 -14.82 -7.86 -28.65
C ALA A 254 -15.19 -7.84 -30.14
#